data_AF-A0A1A8GC02-F1
#
_entry.id   AF-A0A1A8GC02-F1
#
_cell.length_a   1.000
_cell.length_b   1.000
_cell.length_c   1.000
_cell.angle_alpha   90.00
_cell.angle_beta   90.00
_cell.angle_gamma   90.00
#
_symmetry.space_group_name_H-M   'P 1'
#
loop_
_entity.id
_entity.type
_entity.pdbx_description
1 polymer ?
#
loop_
_entity_poly.entity_id
_entity_poly.type
_entity_poly.pdbx_seq_one_letter_code
_entity_poly.pdbx_strand_id
1 'polypeptide(L)'
;MGACFSKVFNGCPLKIHCAVTWILPKTRDQYLILGAEEGIYTLNLNELHEDTLEKLLPQRCTWLYVMNNVLMSVSGKSSQICSHNLTALFEQRGHLQKKHGSLSLSTNRFTDRIIHRKFAISVKISDTKGCRRCSVARNPYTDSTFLCGAVPTGLVLLLWYEPLQKFMYLKHIAIKLPDSLPVFELLVLVTDEFPQLCVGVRECRSASTATGHQLKFDIIELNGTLVSAPGDGALRAVQVTQLDRDTILIAAEKTIKVVDLQGFPSRELTAEITFDFPVETLVCLQDSVLVFWKHGLKGRSFHSDEVTQEITDESRVFRVLGTNRDIILQSTPTDDPSALSNLYILTGHESSY
;
A
#
# COMPACT_ATOMS: atom_id res chain seq x y z
N MET A 1 4.07 -24.56 -8.54
CA MET A 1 4.31 -24.42 -7.09
C MET A 1 3.07 -23.80 -6.49
N GLY A 2 2.51 -24.36 -5.42
CA GLY A 2 1.27 -23.84 -4.81
C GLY A 2 1.59 -22.71 -3.83
N ALA A 3 0.80 -21.63 -3.85
CA ALA A 3 0.94 -20.57 -2.86
C ALA A 3 0.42 -21.04 -1.49
N CYS A 4 1.03 -20.55 -0.41
CA CYS A 4 0.62 -20.87 0.95
C CYS A 4 0.77 -19.69 1.90
N PHE A 5 -0.06 -19.65 2.93
CA PHE A 5 0.06 -18.70 4.03
C PHE A 5 1.11 -19.19 5.03
N SER A 6 2.32 -18.62 4.97
CA SER A 6 3.36 -18.89 5.95
C SER A 6 3.17 -18.02 7.18
N LYS A 7 2.99 -18.64 8.34
CA LYS A 7 2.76 -17.94 9.60
C LYS A 7 4.07 -17.41 10.16
N VAL A 8 4.15 -16.10 10.39
CA VAL A 8 5.38 -15.43 10.85
C VAL A 8 5.28 -14.87 12.27
N PHE A 9 4.08 -14.70 12.81
CA PHE A 9 3.91 -14.24 14.19
C PHE A 9 2.64 -14.78 14.81
N ASN A 10 2.71 -15.16 16.09
CA ASN A 10 1.59 -15.70 16.85
C ASN A 10 1.06 -14.70 17.88
N GLY A 11 -0.25 -14.48 17.88
CA GLY A 11 -0.92 -13.74 18.95
C GLY A 11 -0.46 -12.29 19.11
N CYS A 12 -0.37 -11.54 18.00
CA CYS A 12 -0.08 -10.11 18.01
C CYS A 12 -1.20 -9.33 18.74
N PRO A 13 -0.88 -8.60 19.83
CA PRO A 13 -1.83 -7.77 20.56
C PRO A 13 -2.04 -6.40 19.90
N LEU A 14 -1.24 -6.06 18.89
CA LEU A 14 -1.26 -4.75 18.26
C LEU A 14 -2.42 -4.65 17.27
N LYS A 15 -3.09 -3.50 17.28
CA LYS A 15 -4.01 -3.13 16.20
C LYS A 15 -3.20 -2.61 15.01
N ILE A 16 -2.96 -3.49 14.05
CA ILE A 16 -2.16 -3.19 12.85
C ILE A 16 -3.04 -2.58 11.76
N HIS A 17 -2.50 -1.56 11.10
CA HIS A 17 -3.16 -0.85 10.00
C HIS A 17 -2.52 -1.18 8.64
N CYS A 18 -1.20 -1.33 8.61
CA CYS A 18 -0.43 -1.55 7.39
C CYS A 18 0.87 -2.30 7.69
N ALA A 19 1.44 -2.95 6.69
CA ALA A 19 2.69 -3.67 6.80
C ALA A 19 3.50 -3.59 5.50
N VAL A 20 4.83 -3.64 5.61
CA VAL A 20 5.77 -3.65 4.48
C VAL A 20 7.00 -4.47 4.85
N THR A 21 7.66 -5.07 3.86
CA THR A 21 8.95 -5.73 4.06
C THR A 21 10.11 -4.84 3.63
N TRP A 22 11.25 -5.03 4.28
CA TRP A 22 12.49 -4.34 3.97
C TRP A 22 13.68 -5.26 4.21
N ILE A 23 14.67 -5.23 3.33
CA ILE A 23 15.91 -6.00 3.49
C ILE A 23 16.99 -5.04 3.96
N LEU A 24 17.57 -5.32 5.13
CA LEU A 24 18.67 -4.54 5.67
C LEU A 24 19.91 -4.74 4.77
N PRO A 25 20.43 -3.70 4.09
CA PRO A 25 21.48 -3.90 3.09
C PRO A 25 22.78 -4.49 3.66
N LYS A 26 23.06 -4.19 4.93
CA LYS A 26 24.31 -4.57 5.61
C LYS A 26 24.39 -6.06 5.92
N THR A 27 23.31 -6.64 6.46
CA THR A 27 23.28 -8.05 6.88
C THR A 27 22.52 -8.94 5.89
N ARG A 28 21.75 -8.34 4.98
CA ARG A 28 20.77 -9.01 4.10
C ARG A 28 19.61 -9.67 4.84
N ASP A 29 19.38 -9.30 6.10
CA ASP A 29 18.22 -9.78 6.85
C ASP A 29 16.93 -9.13 6.35
N GLN A 30 15.88 -9.93 6.24
CA GLN A 30 14.55 -9.46 5.86
C GLN A 30 13.76 -9.10 7.13
N TYR A 31 13.28 -7.87 7.18
CA TYR A 31 12.47 -7.34 8.26
C TYR A 31 11.05 -7.08 7.77
N LEU A 32 10.08 -7.46 8.60
CA LEU A 32 8.69 -7.04 8.48
C LEU A 32 8.47 -5.80 9.34
N ILE A 33 8.07 -4.70 8.72
CA ILE A 33 7.76 -3.43 9.37
C ILE A 33 6.24 -3.28 9.47
N LEU A 34 5.72 -3.10 10.67
CA LEU A 34 4.29 -3.02 10.97
C LEU A 34 3.93 -1.61 11.44
N GLY A 35 2.90 -1.01 10.82
CA GLY A 35 2.31 0.25 11.25
C GLY A 35 1.07 -0.02 12.08
N ALA A 36 1.10 0.33 13.37
CA ALA A 36 0.04 0.05 14.32
C ALA A 36 -0.47 1.32 15.01
N GLU A 37 -1.54 1.17 15.78
CA GLU A 37 -2.12 2.25 16.59
C GLU A 37 -1.11 2.87 17.58
N GLU A 38 -0.23 2.05 18.14
CA GLU A 38 0.70 2.46 19.20
C GLU A 38 2.10 2.83 18.69
N GLY A 39 2.41 2.61 17.41
CA GLY A 39 3.76 2.76 16.91
C GLY A 39 4.03 2.06 15.58
N ILE A 40 5.29 2.18 15.15
CA ILE A 40 5.88 1.37 14.08
C ILE A 40 6.75 0.32 14.75
N TYR A 41 6.55 -0.95 14.38
CA TYR A 41 7.23 -2.10 14.94
C TYR A 41 7.98 -2.87 13.85
N THR A 42 8.97 -3.66 14.25
CA THR A 42 9.74 -4.54 13.37
C THR A 42 9.78 -5.96 13.91
N LEU A 43 9.75 -6.91 12.98
CA LEU A 43 10.01 -8.32 13.20
C LEU A 43 11.13 -8.76 12.26
N ASN A 44 12.15 -9.46 12.77
CA ASN A 44 13.15 -10.09 11.92
C ASN A 44 12.60 -11.43 11.40
N LEU A 45 12.45 -11.56 10.08
CA LEU A 45 11.91 -12.78 9.48
C LEU A 45 12.93 -13.93 9.44
N ASN A 46 14.21 -13.66 9.69
CA ASN A 46 15.23 -14.70 9.83
C ASN A 46 15.26 -15.32 11.24
N GLU A 47 14.73 -14.60 12.23
CA GLU A 47 14.78 -14.98 13.66
C GLU A 47 13.37 -15.19 14.23
N LEU A 48 12.51 -15.91 13.49
CA LEU A 48 11.10 -16.14 13.89
C LEU A 48 10.94 -16.86 15.24
N HIS A 49 11.98 -17.56 15.72
CA HIS A 49 11.94 -18.28 16.98
C HIS A 49 11.91 -17.36 18.22
N GLU A 50 12.24 -16.09 18.07
CA GLU A 50 12.24 -15.15 19.20
C GLU A 50 10.83 -14.62 19.52
N ASP A 51 9.85 -14.74 18.60
CA ASP A 51 8.47 -14.23 18.76
C ASP A 51 8.39 -12.81 19.36
N THR A 52 9.40 -11.96 19.09
CA THR A 52 9.46 -10.59 19.60
C THR A 52 9.14 -9.55 18.54
N LEU A 53 8.25 -8.61 18.88
CA LEU A 53 8.00 -7.40 18.10
C LEU A 53 8.70 -6.21 18.74
N GLU A 54 9.55 -5.55 17.97
CA GLU A 54 10.38 -4.48 18.49
C GLU A 54 9.86 -3.13 18.01
N LYS A 55 9.71 -2.19 18.94
CA LYS A 55 9.18 -0.87 18.65
C LYS A 55 10.26 0.04 18.08
N LEU A 56 10.10 0.47 16.83
CA LEU A 56 10.97 1.46 16.17
C LEU A 56 10.58 2.89 16.54
N LEU A 57 9.28 3.21 16.40
CA LEU A 57 8.78 4.58 16.58
C LEU A 57 7.49 4.57 17.40
N PRO A 58 7.30 5.49 18.35
CA PRO A 58 6.16 5.49 19.25
C PRO A 58 4.90 6.18 18.69
N GLN A 59 4.90 6.56 17.42
CA GLN A 59 3.81 7.30 16.81
C GLN A 59 2.86 6.36 16.08
N ARG A 60 1.55 6.53 16.29
CA ARG A 60 0.50 5.88 15.49
C ARG A 60 0.83 5.97 14.02
N CYS A 61 0.71 4.86 13.29
CA CYS A 61 0.98 4.80 11.87
C CYS A 61 -0.17 4.10 11.12
N THR A 62 -0.67 4.74 10.08
CA THR A 62 -1.82 4.23 9.29
C THR A 62 -1.45 3.82 7.87
N TRP A 63 -0.27 4.23 7.38
CA TRP A 63 0.22 3.87 6.05
C TRP A 63 1.75 3.82 6.06
N LEU A 64 2.33 2.85 5.36
CA LEU A 64 3.75 2.64 5.22
C LEU A 64 4.10 2.36 3.75
N TYR A 65 5.26 2.85 3.31
CA TYR A 65 5.85 2.52 2.03
C TYR A 65 7.36 2.58 2.14
N VAL A 66 8.06 1.60 1.58
CA VAL A 66 9.52 1.55 1.59
C VAL A 66 10.03 1.70 0.17
N MET A 67 10.96 2.63 -0.02
CA MET A 67 11.75 2.76 -1.23
C MET A 67 13.22 2.81 -0.83
N ASN A 68 14.01 1.87 -1.36
CA ASN A 68 15.40 1.66 -0.97
C ASN A 68 15.55 1.54 0.56
N ASN A 69 16.17 2.53 1.21
CA ASN A 69 16.38 2.58 2.67
C ASN A 69 15.55 3.66 3.35
N VAL A 70 14.54 4.18 2.67
CA VAL A 70 13.66 5.23 3.17
C VAL A 70 12.28 4.67 3.40
N LEU A 71 11.85 4.72 4.64
CA LEU A 71 10.49 4.43 5.04
C LEU A 71 9.67 5.72 5.01
N MET A 72 8.66 5.75 4.15
CA MET A 72 7.61 6.73 4.17
C MET A 72 6.48 6.23 5.07
N SER A 73 6.00 7.09 5.97
CA SER A 73 4.88 6.77 6.87
C SER A 73 3.88 7.91 6.93
N VAL A 74 2.59 7.59 7.11
CA VAL A 74 1.61 8.56 7.61
C VAL A 74 1.49 8.32 9.10
N SER A 75 2.09 9.21 9.89
CA SER A 75 2.22 8.98 11.33
C SER A 75 2.04 10.22 12.20
N GLY A 76 1.79 9.95 13.49
CA GLY A 76 1.63 10.95 14.55
C GLY A 76 0.21 11.52 14.67
N LYS A 77 0.02 12.38 15.68
CA LYS A 77 -1.29 12.95 16.04
C LYS A 77 -1.99 13.72 14.92
N SER A 78 -1.21 14.31 14.02
CA SER A 78 -1.72 15.11 12.89
C SER A 78 -1.77 14.34 11.58
N SER A 79 -1.57 13.00 11.59
CA SER A 79 -1.51 12.15 10.39
C SER A 79 -0.67 12.79 9.27
N GLN A 80 0.62 13.00 9.52
CA GLN A 80 1.49 13.72 8.60
C GLN A 80 2.42 12.74 7.88
N ILE A 81 2.74 13.04 6.61
CA ILE A 81 3.73 12.24 5.87
C ILE A 81 5.11 12.50 6.47
N CYS A 82 5.76 11.43 6.89
CA CYS A 82 7.09 11.43 7.48
C CYS A 82 8.01 10.50 6.67
N SER A 83 9.25 10.93 6.50
CA SER A 83 10.32 10.16 5.89
C SER A 83 11.30 9.73 6.96
N HIS A 84 11.65 8.46 7.01
CA HIS A 84 12.54 7.86 7.99
C HIS A 84 13.68 7.13 7.29
N ASN A 85 14.91 7.39 7.70
CA ASN A 85 16.06 6.64 7.23
C ASN A 85 16.19 5.33 8.02
N LEU A 86 15.88 4.21 7.37
CA LEU A 86 15.84 2.90 8.03
C LEU A 86 17.22 2.45 8.51
N THR A 87 18.27 2.64 7.71
CA THR A 87 19.62 2.23 8.11
C THR A 87 20.09 2.99 9.35
N ALA A 88 19.85 4.30 9.40
CA ALA A 88 20.20 5.12 10.56
C ALA A 88 19.36 4.77 11.80
N LEU A 89 18.06 4.47 11.64
CA LEU A 89 17.20 3.99 12.73
C LEU A 89 17.73 2.70 13.35
N PHE A 90 18.10 1.72 12.51
CA PHE A 90 18.62 0.43 12.97
C PHE A 90 20.02 0.54 13.58
N GLU A 91 20.89 1.42 13.07
CA GLU A 91 22.21 1.67 13.65
C GLU A 91 22.12 2.31 15.04
N GLN A 92 21.25 3.32 15.21
CA GLN A 92 21.01 3.94 16.52
C GLN A 92 20.52 2.90 17.54
N ARG A 93 19.65 1.98 17.10
CA ARG A 93 19.17 0.88 17.93
C ARG A 93 20.30 -0.06 18.36
N GLY A 94 21.15 -0.49 17.44
CA GLY A 94 22.31 -1.35 17.76
C GLY A 94 23.24 -0.71 18.78
N HIS A 95 23.39 0.62 18.78
CA HIS A 95 24.15 1.34 19.80
C HIS A 95 23.46 1.41 21.17
N LEU A 96 22.13 1.52 21.22
CA LEU A 96 21.37 1.54 22.47
C LEU A 96 21.32 0.15 23.13
N GLN A 97 21.16 -0.92 22.35
CA GLN A 97 21.20 -2.30 22.88
C GLN A 97 22.59 -2.67 23.43
N LYS A 98 23.69 -2.24 22.78
CA LYS A 98 25.05 -2.43 23.31
C LYS A 98 25.31 -1.71 24.64
N LYS A 99 24.62 -0.60 24.92
CA LYS A 99 24.73 0.12 26.21
C LYS A 99 24.03 -0.58 27.37
N HIS A 100 23.07 -1.47 27.12
CA HIS A 100 22.44 -2.25 28.19
C HIS A 100 23.35 -3.33 28.80
N GLY A 101 24.51 -3.62 28.18
CA GLY A 101 25.56 -4.49 28.74
C GLY A 101 26.62 -3.77 29.59
N SER A 102 26.57 -2.44 29.72
CA SER A 102 27.49 -1.69 30.58
C SER A 102 26.73 -0.62 31.37
N LEU A 103 26.73 -0.77 32.70
CA LEU A 103 26.21 0.22 33.64
C LEU A 103 26.74 1.63 33.29
N SER A 104 25.90 2.45 32.66
CA SER A 104 26.17 3.87 32.47
C SER A 104 24.92 4.66 32.81
N LEU A 105 25.10 5.56 33.77
CA LEU A 105 24.09 6.38 34.40
C LEU A 105 23.41 7.34 33.41
N SER A 106 22.12 7.55 33.66
CA SER A 106 21.20 8.40 32.92
C SER A 106 21.69 9.85 32.74
N THR A 107 21.94 10.24 31.50
CA THR A 107 21.99 11.66 31.07
C THR A 107 21.48 11.82 29.63
N ASN A 108 20.25 11.38 29.33
CA ASN A 108 19.63 11.59 28.01
C ASN A 108 18.22 12.18 28.13
N ARG A 109 18.08 13.31 28.83
CA ARG A 109 16.89 14.18 28.70
C ARG A 109 17.15 15.47 27.90
N PHE A 110 18.37 15.67 27.37
CA PHE A 110 18.75 16.97 26.79
C PHE A 110 19.51 16.95 25.44
N THR A 111 19.66 15.81 24.77
CA THR A 111 20.40 15.73 23.48
C THR A 111 19.51 15.64 22.23
N ASP A 112 18.19 15.46 22.36
CA ASP A 112 17.24 15.39 21.23
C ASP A 112 17.07 16.71 20.44
N ARG A 113 17.65 17.83 20.91
CA ARG A 113 17.44 19.15 20.29
C ARG A 113 18.57 19.65 19.40
N ILE A 114 19.70 18.94 19.29
CA ILE A 114 20.83 19.38 18.46
C ILE A 114 21.31 18.23 17.57
N ILE A 115 20.40 17.68 16.77
CA ILE A 115 20.78 16.94 15.56
C ILE A 115 20.78 17.97 14.44
N HIS A 116 21.95 18.25 13.86
CA HIS A 116 22.04 19.08 12.65
C HIS A 116 21.05 18.55 11.61
N ARG A 117 20.15 19.41 11.10
CA ARG A 117 19.08 19.08 10.13
C ARG A 117 19.52 18.27 8.89
N LYS A 118 20.83 18.17 8.61
CA LYS A 118 21.41 17.41 7.50
C LYS A 118 21.45 15.88 7.74
N PHE A 119 21.26 15.40 8.97
CA PHE A 119 21.25 13.96 9.30
C PHE A 119 20.01 13.57 10.14
N ALA A 120 18.88 14.24 9.90
CA ALA A 120 17.65 13.92 10.60
C ALA A 120 17.18 12.51 10.19
N ILE A 121 17.22 11.59 11.17
CA ILE A 121 16.80 10.20 11.02
C ILE A 121 15.31 10.10 10.63
N SER A 122 14.52 11.08 11.04
CA SER A 122 13.10 11.20 10.70
C SER A 122 12.76 12.65 10.39
N VAL A 123 12.15 12.90 9.24
CA VAL A 123 11.77 14.23 8.74
C VAL A 123 10.30 14.25 8.41
N LYS A 124 9.58 15.23 8.95
CA LYS A 124 8.17 15.47 8.58
C LYS A 124 8.11 16.34 7.34
N ILE A 125 7.33 15.93 6.34
CA ILE A 125 7.17 16.70 5.12
C ILE A 125 6.19 17.85 5.37
N SER A 126 6.61 19.08 5.13
CA SER A 126 5.77 20.28 5.29
C SER A 126 4.49 20.18 4.46
N ASP A 127 3.42 20.84 4.91
CA ASP A 127 2.14 20.92 4.19
C ASP A 127 1.42 19.59 3.92
N THR A 128 1.81 18.53 4.62
CA THR A 128 1.16 17.19 4.54
C THR A 128 0.34 16.82 5.78
N LYS A 129 -0.05 17.81 6.60
CA LYS A 129 -0.85 17.56 7.81
C LYS A 129 -2.26 17.13 7.44
N GLY A 130 -2.79 16.15 8.17
CA GLY A 130 -4.13 15.59 7.94
C GLY A 130 -4.18 14.69 6.72
N CYS A 131 -3.07 14.07 6.33
CA CYS A 131 -3.03 13.14 5.21
C CYS A 131 -3.96 11.94 5.47
N ARG A 132 -4.91 11.72 4.57
CA ARG A 132 -5.96 10.70 4.68
C ARG A 132 -5.66 9.45 3.88
N ARG A 133 -5.10 9.62 2.68
CA ARG A 133 -4.71 8.55 1.75
C ARG A 133 -3.39 8.89 1.08
N CYS A 134 -2.62 7.87 0.77
CA CYS A 134 -1.40 7.96 -0.02
C CYS A 134 -1.42 6.86 -1.08
N SER A 135 -0.92 7.17 -2.27
CA SER A 135 -0.63 6.19 -3.32
C SER A 135 0.73 6.53 -3.94
N VAL A 136 1.43 5.50 -4.39
CA VAL A 136 2.74 5.60 -5.01
C VAL A 136 2.70 4.88 -6.35
N ALA A 137 3.16 5.54 -7.41
CA ALA A 137 3.30 4.92 -8.72
C ALA A 137 4.70 5.18 -9.27
N ARG A 138 5.29 4.15 -9.85
CA ARG A 138 6.53 4.25 -10.62
C ARG A 138 6.16 4.40 -12.09
N ASN A 139 6.65 5.43 -12.73
CA ASN A 139 6.54 5.59 -14.17
C ASN A 139 7.61 4.72 -14.84
N PRO A 140 7.24 3.65 -15.56
CA PRO A 140 8.21 2.74 -16.18
C PRO A 140 8.96 3.38 -17.37
N TYR A 141 8.46 4.49 -17.94
CA TYR A 141 9.05 5.16 -19.10
C TYR A 141 10.14 6.15 -18.73
N THR A 142 10.00 6.81 -17.58
CA THR A 142 10.94 7.84 -17.08
C THR A 142 11.72 7.40 -15.85
N ASP A 143 11.45 6.20 -15.35
CA ASP A 143 11.93 5.67 -14.08
C ASP A 143 11.64 6.56 -12.85
N SER A 144 10.69 7.49 -12.99
CA SER A 144 10.34 8.44 -11.95
C SER A 144 9.29 7.84 -11.02
N THR A 145 9.52 7.90 -9.70
CA THR A 145 8.54 7.41 -8.70
C THR A 145 7.84 8.59 -8.04
N PHE A 146 6.51 8.60 -8.12
CA PHE A 146 5.66 9.66 -7.58
C PHE A 146 4.89 9.16 -6.36
N LEU A 147 4.83 9.98 -5.32
CA LEU A 147 3.97 9.75 -4.15
C LEU A 147 2.94 10.88 -4.08
N CYS A 148 1.67 10.51 -4.14
CA CYS A 148 0.55 11.44 -3.99
C CYS A 148 -0.11 11.24 -2.62
N GLY A 149 -0.31 12.34 -1.88
CA GLY A 149 -1.01 12.36 -0.60
C GLY A 149 -2.25 13.24 -0.64
N ALA A 150 -3.38 12.71 -0.18
CA ALA A 150 -4.62 13.46 -0.01
C ALA A 150 -4.65 14.18 1.35
N VAL A 151 -4.62 15.50 1.32
CA VAL A 151 -4.64 16.37 2.51
C VAL A 151 -5.93 17.21 2.53
N PRO A 152 -6.30 17.85 3.65
CA PRO A 152 -7.53 18.64 3.73
C PRO A 152 -7.53 19.84 2.78
N THR A 153 -6.34 20.36 2.42
CA THR A 153 -6.16 21.50 1.51
C THR A 153 -6.10 21.10 0.04
N GLY A 154 -6.08 19.81 -0.29
CA GLY A 154 -5.94 19.31 -1.66
C GLY A 154 -5.06 18.08 -1.80
N LEU A 155 -4.27 18.03 -2.86
CA LEU A 155 -3.33 16.94 -3.15
C LEU A 155 -1.90 17.48 -3.05
N VAL A 156 -1.02 16.68 -2.43
CA VAL A 156 0.43 16.91 -2.43
C VAL A 156 1.09 15.84 -3.28
N LEU A 157 1.83 16.26 -4.29
CA LEU A 157 2.63 15.38 -5.14
C LEU A 157 4.11 15.53 -4.77
N LEU A 158 4.75 14.40 -4.52
CA LEU A 158 6.17 14.28 -4.25
C LEU A 158 6.83 13.42 -5.34
N LEU A 159 8.06 13.75 -5.71
CA LEU A 159 8.87 12.99 -6.65
C LEU A 159 10.08 12.40 -5.93
N TRP A 160 10.35 11.12 -6.15
CA TRP A 160 11.57 10.48 -5.66
C TRP A 160 12.79 11.05 -6.37
N TYR A 161 13.75 11.53 -5.60
CA TYR A 161 15.02 12.03 -6.11
C TYR A 161 16.16 11.09 -5.71
N GLU A 162 16.53 10.20 -6.63
CA GLU A 162 17.54 9.15 -6.45
C GLU A 162 18.88 9.67 -5.87
N PRO A 163 19.46 10.80 -6.35
CA PRO A 163 20.76 11.26 -5.84
C PRO A 163 20.77 11.63 -4.35
N LEU A 164 19.62 12.02 -3.79
CA LEU A 164 19.51 12.34 -2.36
C LEU A 164 18.73 11.29 -1.57
N GLN A 165 18.27 10.21 -2.21
CA GLN A 165 17.46 9.15 -1.61
C GLN A 165 16.31 9.74 -0.78
N LYS A 166 15.47 10.59 -1.39
CA LYS A 166 14.31 11.17 -0.71
C LYS A 166 13.22 11.62 -1.67
N PHE A 167 11.99 11.64 -1.15
CA PHE A 167 10.88 12.30 -1.81
C PHE A 167 11.00 13.82 -1.66
N MET A 168 11.07 14.50 -2.80
CA MET A 168 11.09 15.95 -2.91
C MET A 168 9.70 16.46 -3.23
N TYR A 169 9.33 17.58 -2.60
CA TYR A 169 8.07 18.25 -2.91
C TYR A 169 8.08 18.75 -4.34
N LEU A 170 7.05 18.36 -5.11
CA LEU A 170 6.93 18.71 -6.51
C LEU A 170 5.82 19.75 -6.71
N LYS A 171 4.60 19.47 -6.23
CA LYS A 171 3.43 20.33 -6.46
C LYS A 171 2.35 20.13 -5.40
N HIS A 172 1.59 21.19 -5.12
CA HIS A 172 0.30 21.12 -4.42
C HIS A 172 -0.82 21.54 -5.36
N ILE A 173 -1.91 20.79 -5.33
CA ILE A 173 -3.09 21.02 -6.15
C ILE A 173 -4.25 21.28 -5.19
N ALA A 174 -4.69 22.54 -5.13
CA ALA A 174 -5.79 22.95 -4.27
C ALA A 174 -7.12 22.44 -4.84
N ILE A 175 -7.68 21.42 -4.21
CA ILE A 175 -8.96 20.82 -4.57
C ILE A 175 -9.69 20.35 -3.31
N LYS A 176 -11.02 20.49 -3.27
CA LYS A 176 -11.83 19.93 -2.19
C LYS A 176 -12.10 18.46 -2.50
N LEU A 177 -11.41 17.58 -1.80
CA LEU A 177 -11.63 16.13 -1.90
C LEU A 177 -12.76 15.69 -0.96
N PRO A 178 -13.60 14.72 -1.36
CA PRO A 178 -14.59 14.09 -0.49
C PRO A 178 -13.98 13.56 0.81
N ASP A 179 -14.82 13.34 1.83
CA ASP A 179 -14.37 12.80 3.12
C ASP A 179 -13.93 11.34 3.04
N SER A 180 -14.59 10.57 2.17
CA SER A 180 -14.24 9.19 1.86
C SER A 180 -13.65 9.10 0.46
N LEU A 181 -12.47 8.48 0.37
CA LEU A 181 -11.77 8.16 -0.87
C LEU A 181 -11.59 6.64 -0.92
N PRO A 182 -12.59 5.89 -1.44
CA PRO A 182 -12.51 4.44 -1.56
C PRO A 182 -11.44 4.04 -2.57
N VAL A 183 -11.41 4.72 -3.72
CA VAL A 183 -10.38 4.61 -4.75
C VAL A 183 -9.44 5.80 -4.63
N PHE A 184 -8.13 5.53 -4.66
CA PHE A 184 -7.09 6.55 -4.68
C PHE A 184 -5.85 5.95 -5.32
N GLU A 185 -5.86 5.88 -6.65
CA GLU A 185 -4.79 5.21 -7.41
C GLU A 185 -4.17 6.13 -8.45
N LEU A 186 -2.84 6.11 -8.54
CA LEU A 186 -2.09 6.82 -9.56
C LEU A 186 -1.96 5.96 -10.81
N LEU A 187 -2.50 6.44 -11.92
CA LEU A 187 -2.43 5.83 -13.24
C LEU A 187 -1.33 6.52 -14.07
N VAL A 188 -0.42 5.75 -14.65
CA VAL A 188 0.66 6.25 -15.49
C VAL A 188 0.28 6.09 -16.95
N LEU A 189 0.37 7.17 -17.72
CA LEU A 189 0.22 7.16 -19.18
C LEU A 189 1.57 7.46 -19.84
N VAL A 190 1.80 6.88 -21.02
CA VAL A 190 3.01 7.14 -21.83
C VAL A 190 3.11 8.59 -22.28
N THR A 191 1.97 9.22 -22.54
CA THR A 191 1.91 10.57 -23.11
C THR A 191 2.17 11.67 -22.08
N ASP A 192 1.98 11.36 -20.80
CA ASP A 192 1.91 12.36 -19.74
C ASP A 192 3.18 12.30 -18.90
N GLU A 193 3.74 13.47 -18.58
CA GLU A 193 4.93 13.57 -17.72
C GLU A 193 4.63 13.19 -16.26
N PHE A 194 3.39 13.38 -15.82
CA PHE A 194 2.94 13.09 -14.46
C PHE A 194 1.78 12.08 -14.48
N PRO A 195 1.66 11.24 -13.44
CA PRO A 195 0.54 10.32 -13.34
C PRO A 195 -0.79 11.07 -13.16
N GLN A 196 -1.87 10.43 -13.55
CA GLN A 196 -3.24 10.86 -13.32
C GLN A 196 -3.78 10.21 -12.05
N LEU A 197 -4.55 10.93 -11.23
CA LEU A 197 -5.12 10.35 -10.02
C LEU A 197 -6.57 9.90 -10.28
N CYS A 198 -6.83 8.60 -10.18
CA CYS A 198 -8.16 8.03 -10.19
C CYS A 198 -8.75 8.03 -8.77
N VAL A 199 -9.90 8.69 -8.60
CA VAL A 199 -10.63 8.76 -7.32
C VAL A 199 -11.96 8.02 -7.33
N GLY A 200 -12.36 7.46 -8.48
CA GLY A 200 -13.62 6.76 -8.64
C GLY A 200 -13.82 6.20 -10.04
N VAL A 201 -14.79 5.31 -10.16
CA VAL A 201 -15.23 4.72 -11.43
C VAL A 201 -16.73 4.84 -11.52
N ARG A 202 -17.24 5.15 -12.71
CA ARG A 202 -18.67 5.23 -13.02
C ARG A 202 -19.02 4.29 -14.16
N GLU A 203 -20.22 3.74 -14.12
CA GLU A 203 -20.74 2.94 -15.22
C GLU A 203 -21.52 3.84 -16.19
N CYS A 204 -21.08 3.93 -17.44
CA CYS A 204 -21.78 4.71 -18.45
C CYS A 204 -22.83 3.83 -19.13
N ARG A 205 -24.11 4.06 -18.82
CA ARG A 205 -25.22 3.41 -19.52
C ARG A 205 -25.63 4.26 -20.71
N SER A 206 -24.94 4.11 -21.84
CA SER A 206 -25.39 4.70 -23.10
C SER A 206 -26.59 3.91 -23.64
N ALA A 207 -27.71 4.58 -23.92
CA ALA A 207 -28.93 3.98 -24.44
C ALA A 207 -28.86 3.60 -25.94
N SER A 208 -27.72 3.77 -26.63
CA SER A 208 -27.68 3.72 -28.10
C SER A 208 -26.54 2.91 -28.74
N THR A 209 -25.79 2.09 -28.02
CA THR A 209 -24.76 1.22 -28.63
C THR A 209 -24.79 -0.18 -28.04
N ALA A 210 -25.07 -1.17 -28.88
CA ALA A 210 -25.12 -2.61 -28.58
C ALA A 210 -23.73 -3.24 -28.28
N THR A 211 -22.78 -2.46 -27.78
CA THR A 211 -21.39 -2.87 -27.56
C THR A 211 -20.92 -2.41 -26.18
N GLY A 212 -21.19 -3.22 -25.15
CA GLY A 212 -20.47 -3.21 -23.88
C GLY A 212 -20.74 -2.04 -22.93
N HIS A 213 -20.76 -2.34 -21.63
CA HIS A 213 -20.83 -1.35 -20.56
C HIS A 213 -19.49 -0.61 -20.45
N GLN A 214 -19.36 0.56 -21.10
CA GLN A 214 -18.16 1.40 -20.96
C GLN A 214 -18.10 2.00 -19.55
N LEU A 215 -16.92 1.91 -18.92
CA LEU A 215 -16.65 2.55 -17.64
C LEU A 215 -16.03 3.93 -17.86
N LYS A 216 -16.28 4.86 -16.95
CA LYS A 216 -15.68 6.19 -16.96
C LYS A 216 -14.94 6.41 -15.65
N PHE A 217 -13.65 6.74 -15.75
CA PHE A 217 -12.82 7.07 -14.59
C PHE A 217 -13.02 8.52 -14.15
N ASP A 218 -13.14 8.72 -12.84
CA ASP A 218 -13.09 10.03 -12.21
C ASP A 218 -11.62 10.39 -11.97
N ILE A 219 -11.03 11.03 -12.98
CA ILE A 219 -9.63 11.43 -13.02
C ILE A 219 -9.45 12.87 -12.56
N ILE A 220 -8.44 13.08 -11.71
CA ILE A 220 -7.88 14.38 -11.38
C ILE A 220 -6.53 14.48 -12.09
N GLU A 221 -6.44 15.37 -13.06
CA GLU A 221 -5.19 15.66 -13.76
C GLU A 221 -4.23 16.42 -12.84
N LEU A 222 -3.02 15.89 -12.67
CA LEU A 222 -2.00 16.55 -11.84
C LEU A 222 -1.28 17.69 -12.60
N ASN A 223 -1.53 17.81 -13.91
CA ASN A 223 -0.89 18.77 -14.82
C ASN A 223 -1.56 20.17 -14.77
N GLY A 224 -2.88 20.24 -14.61
CA GLY A 224 -3.65 21.47 -14.57
C GLY A 224 -5.12 21.20 -14.22
N THR A 225 -5.83 22.21 -13.72
CA THR A 225 -7.17 22.10 -13.11
C THR A 225 -8.26 21.65 -14.09
N LEU A 226 -8.39 20.34 -14.28
CA LEU A 226 -9.59 19.71 -14.80
C LEU A 226 -9.99 18.59 -13.84
N VAL A 227 -11.13 18.80 -13.18
CA VAL A 227 -11.78 17.78 -12.36
C VAL A 227 -12.92 17.28 -13.21
N SER A 228 -12.90 16.02 -13.63
CA SER A 228 -14.10 15.44 -14.21
C SER A 228 -15.18 15.41 -13.13
N ALA A 229 -16.28 16.14 -13.34
CA ALA A 229 -17.32 16.26 -12.34
C ALA A 229 -17.91 14.86 -12.02
N PRO A 230 -18.14 14.53 -10.73
CA PRO A 230 -18.84 13.31 -10.35
C PRO A 230 -20.27 13.41 -10.88
N GLY A 231 -20.59 12.57 -11.86
CA GLY A 231 -21.95 12.39 -12.37
C GLY A 231 -22.65 11.24 -11.64
N ASP A 232 -23.95 11.15 -11.81
CA ASP A 232 -24.76 10.07 -11.24
C ASP A 232 -24.34 8.70 -11.80
N GLY A 233 -24.41 7.62 -10.99
CA GLY A 233 -24.01 6.26 -11.39
C GLY A 233 -22.61 5.78 -10.96
N ALA A 234 -22.16 6.17 -9.76
CA ALA A 234 -20.90 5.69 -9.17
C ALA A 234 -20.90 4.16 -8.98
N LEU A 235 -19.93 3.49 -9.60
CA LEU A 235 -19.65 2.08 -9.34
C LEU A 235 -19.00 2.00 -7.96
N ARG A 236 -19.46 1.07 -7.11
CA ARG A 236 -18.86 0.79 -5.80
C ARG A 236 -17.56 -0.01 -5.94
N ALA A 237 -16.59 0.58 -6.65
CA ALA A 237 -15.26 0.00 -6.80
C ALA A 237 -14.54 0.00 -5.45
N VAL A 238 -14.04 -1.18 -5.07
CA VAL A 238 -13.25 -1.42 -3.86
C VAL A 238 -11.79 -1.01 -4.11
N GLN A 239 -11.27 -1.35 -5.29
CA GLN A 239 -9.88 -1.11 -5.66
C GLN A 239 -9.78 -0.92 -7.18
N VAL A 240 -8.88 -0.04 -7.60
CA VAL A 240 -8.46 0.12 -8.99
C VAL A 240 -6.95 -0.06 -9.01
N THR A 241 -6.45 -0.88 -9.94
CA THR A 241 -5.01 -1.14 -10.08
C THR A 241 -4.67 -1.24 -11.56
N GLN A 242 -3.62 -0.55 -11.98
CA GLN A 242 -3.11 -0.62 -13.35
C GLN A 242 -2.22 -1.87 -13.48
N LEU A 243 -2.55 -2.75 -14.42
CA LEU A 243 -1.81 -4.00 -14.66
C LEU A 243 -0.58 -3.74 -15.54
N ASP A 244 -0.79 -3.01 -16.64
CA ASP A 244 0.23 -2.72 -17.65
C ASP A 244 0.02 -1.33 -18.26
N ARG A 245 0.51 -1.11 -19.49
CA ARG A 245 0.43 0.18 -20.17
C ARG A 245 -1.02 0.62 -20.44
N ASP A 246 -1.89 -0.29 -20.79
CA ASP A 246 -3.22 0.00 -21.32
C ASP A 246 -4.34 -0.67 -20.53
N THR A 247 -4.04 -1.64 -19.68
CA THR A 247 -5.00 -2.45 -18.92
C THR A 247 -5.13 -1.98 -17.47
N ILE A 248 -6.37 -1.76 -17.05
CA ILE A 248 -6.78 -1.45 -15.68
C ILE A 248 -7.72 -2.54 -15.16
N LEU A 249 -7.47 -2.98 -13.93
CA LEU A 249 -8.35 -3.87 -13.18
C LEU A 249 -9.18 -3.06 -12.18
N ILE A 250 -10.48 -3.32 -12.17
CA ILE A 250 -11.44 -2.68 -11.27
C ILE A 250 -12.15 -3.78 -10.49
N ALA A 251 -11.90 -3.84 -9.18
CA ALA A 251 -12.60 -4.72 -8.27
C ALA A 251 -13.89 -4.04 -7.79
N ALA A 252 -15.05 -4.64 -8.08
CA ALA A 252 -16.35 -4.14 -7.66
C ALA A 252 -17.22 -5.29 -7.14
N GLU A 253 -17.60 -5.22 -5.86
CA GLU A 253 -18.40 -6.26 -5.18
C GLU A 253 -17.83 -7.66 -5.35
N LYS A 254 -18.37 -8.47 -6.28
CA LYS A 254 -17.94 -9.85 -6.57
C LYS A 254 -17.28 -10.01 -7.93
N THR A 255 -17.06 -8.93 -8.67
CA THR A 255 -16.51 -8.99 -10.02
C THR A 255 -15.24 -8.17 -10.15
N ILE A 256 -14.38 -8.61 -11.05
CA ILE A 256 -13.22 -7.86 -11.52
C ILE A 256 -13.48 -7.54 -12.98
N LYS A 257 -13.54 -6.25 -13.29
CA LYS A 257 -13.65 -5.75 -14.67
C LYS A 257 -12.26 -5.38 -15.17
N VAL A 258 -11.90 -5.92 -16.33
CA VAL A 258 -10.64 -5.66 -17.03
C VAL A 258 -10.94 -4.73 -18.19
N VAL A 259 -10.45 -3.50 -18.10
CA VAL A 259 -10.75 -2.43 -19.08
C VAL A 259 -9.49 -1.73 -19.53
N ASP A 260 -9.57 -1.04 -20.65
CA ASP A 260 -8.52 -0.14 -21.09
C ASP A 260 -8.54 1.21 -20.32
N LEU A 261 -7.54 2.06 -20.56
CA LEU A 261 -7.47 3.43 -20.00
C LEU A 261 -8.68 4.31 -20.39
N GLN A 262 -9.37 3.98 -21.48
CA GLN A 262 -10.58 4.64 -21.96
C GLN A 262 -11.87 4.04 -21.37
N GLY A 263 -11.74 2.97 -20.58
CA GLY A 263 -12.81 2.26 -19.90
C GLY A 263 -13.59 1.28 -20.78
N PHE A 264 -13.09 0.91 -21.96
CA PHE A 264 -13.65 -0.18 -22.75
C PHE A 264 -13.17 -1.53 -22.22
N PRO A 265 -14.02 -2.58 -22.25
CA PRO A 265 -13.61 -3.93 -21.90
C PRO A 265 -12.39 -4.38 -22.72
N SER A 266 -11.43 -5.02 -22.05
CA SER A 266 -10.26 -5.60 -22.73
C SER A 266 -10.70 -6.64 -23.76
N ARG A 267 -10.00 -6.68 -24.90
CA ARG A 267 -10.24 -7.65 -25.98
C ARG A 267 -9.30 -8.85 -25.91
N GLU A 268 -8.16 -8.69 -25.23
CA GLU A 268 -7.11 -9.69 -25.16
C GLU A 268 -7.27 -10.59 -23.92
N LEU A 269 -7.72 -10.00 -22.82
CA LEU A 269 -7.95 -10.67 -21.56
C LEU A 269 -9.45 -10.89 -21.29
N THR A 270 -9.75 -11.75 -20.33
CA THR A 270 -11.12 -11.95 -19.84
C THR A 270 -11.65 -10.64 -19.25
N ALA A 271 -12.55 -9.99 -19.98
CA ALA A 271 -13.09 -8.68 -19.64
C ALA A 271 -13.80 -8.60 -18.28
N GLU A 272 -14.41 -9.70 -17.82
CA GLU A 272 -15.10 -9.77 -16.55
C GLU A 272 -14.88 -11.13 -15.89
N ILE A 273 -14.31 -11.11 -14.68
CA ILE A 273 -14.07 -12.28 -13.85
C ILE A 273 -14.99 -12.21 -12.65
N THR A 274 -15.83 -13.23 -12.46
CA THR A 274 -16.85 -13.26 -11.39
C THR A 274 -16.51 -14.27 -10.31
N PHE A 275 -16.63 -13.84 -9.06
CA PHE A 275 -16.43 -14.63 -7.86
C PHE A 275 -17.74 -14.91 -7.13
N ASP A 276 -17.74 -15.99 -6.36
CA ASP A 276 -18.84 -16.40 -5.49
C ASP A 276 -18.93 -15.57 -4.18
N PHE A 277 -17.83 -14.89 -3.84
CA PHE A 277 -17.64 -14.08 -2.63
C PHE A 277 -17.33 -12.60 -2.97
N PRO A 278 -17.51 -11.67 -2.01
CA PRO A 278 -17.09 -10.28 -2.18
C PRO A 278 -15.56 -10.14 -2.16
N VAL A 279 -15.05 -9.32 -3.06
CA VAL A 279 -13.63 -8.96 -3.20
C VAL A 279 -13.26 -7.92 -2.14
N GLU A 280 -12.26 -8.22 -1.31
CA GLU A 280 -11.74 -7.26 -0.32
C GLU A 280 -10.44 -6.60 -0.78
N THR A 281 -9.55 -7.34 -1.44
CA THR A 281 -8.28 -6.81 -1.95
C THR A 281 -7.86 -7.57 -3.19
N LEU A 282 -7.34 -6.85 -4.17
CA LEU A 282 -6.86 -7.39 -5.44
C LEU A 282 -5.34 -7.27 -5.49
N VAL A 283 -4.66 -8.32 -5.93
CA VAL A 283 -3.22 -8.28 -6.23
C VAL A 283 -2.98 -8.86 -7.62
N CYS A 284 -2.35 -8.06 -8.47
CA CYS A 284 -1.99 -8.43 -9.83
C CYS A 284 -0.71 -9.27 -9.85
N LEU A 285 -0.74 -10.39 -10.57
CA LEU A 285 0.44 -11.10 -11.05
C LEU A 285 0.48 -10.96 -12.58
N GLN A 286 1.52 -11.51 -13.21
CA GLN A 286 1.77 -11.34 -14.65
C GLN A 286 0.63 -11.90 -15.51
N ASP A 287 0.23 -13.14 -15.25
CA ASP A 287 -0.79 -13.84 -16.05
C ASP A 287 -2.08 -14.15 -15.28
N SER A 288 -2.14 -13.75 -14.00
CA SER A 288 -3.27 -14.05 -13.12
C SER A 288 -3.53 -12.95 -12.09
N VAL A 289 -4.71 -12.96 -11.52
CA VAL A 289 -5.11 -12.09 -10.41
C VAL A 289 -5.34 -12.91 -9.16
N LEU A 290 -4.79 -12.43 -8.03
CA LEU A 290 -5.11 -12.96 -6.70
C LEU A 290 -6.17 -12.08 -6.06
N VAL A 291 -7.26 -12.72 -5.65
CA VAL A 291 -8.40 -12.06 -5.02
C VAL A 291 -8.51 -12.53 -3.59
N PHE A 292 -8.30 -11.60 -2.66
CA PHE A 292 -8.46 -11.83 -1.24
C PHE A 292 -9.89 -11.55 -0.84
N TRP A 293 -10.43 -12.46 -0.04
CA TRP A 293 -11.73 -12.36 0.57
C TRP A 293 -11.63 -12.74 2.04
N LYS A 294 -12.73 -12.53 2.76
CA LYS A 294 -12.78 -12.68 4.22
C LYS A 294 -12.10 -13.95 4.76
N HIS A 295 -12.25 -15.10 4.10
CA HIS A 295 -11.76 -16.39 4.59
C HIS A 295 -10.63 -17.00 3.75
N GLY A 296 -10.01 -16.24 2.86
CA GLY A 296 -8.94 -16.80 2.03
C GLY A 296 -8.55 -15.99 0.80
N LEU A 297 -8.01 -16.72 -0.19
CA LEU A 297 -7.63 -16.18 -1.48
C LEU A 297 -8.06 -17.11 -2.61
N LYS A 298 -8.41 -16.54 -3.76
CA LYS A 298 -8.60 -17.27 -5.02
C LYS A 298 -7.82 -16.57 -6.12
N GLY A 299 -6.93 -17.30 -6.77
CA GLY A 299 -6.19 -16.88 -7.95
C GLY A 299 -6.91 -17.32 -9.22
N ARG A 300 -7.03 -16.44 -10.21
CA ARG A 300 -7.59 -16.77 -11.53
C ARG A 300 -6.73 -16.24 -12.67
N SER A 301 -6.64 -17.03 -13.74
CA SER A 301 -5.92 -16.66 -14.97
C SER A 301 -6.69 -15.57 -15.72
N PHE A 302 -5.99 -14.55 -16.22
CA PHE A 302 -6.62 -13.54 -17.07
C PHE A 302 -7.05 -14.08 -18.43
N HIS A 303 -6.40 -15.15 -18.90
CA HIS A 303 -6.62 -15.70 -20.24
C HIS A 303 -7.73 -16.76 -20.25
N SER A 304 -7.73 -17.67 -19.28
CA SER A 304 -8.64 -18.83 -19.26
C SER A 304 -9.76 -18.73 -18.23
N ASP A 305 -9.73 -17.73 -17.33
CA ASP A 305 -10.60 -17.65 -16.14
C ASP A 305 -10.53 -18.89 -15.23
N GLU A 306 -9.54 -19.76 -15.44
CA GLU A 306 -9.33 -20.95 -14.62
C GLU A 306 -8.72 -20.57 -13.28
N VAL A 307 -9.11 -21.31 -12.25
CA VAL A 307 -8.57 -21.15 -10.90
C VAL A 307 -7.13 -21.64 -10.89
N THR A 308 -6.20 -20.72 -10.65
CA THR A 308 -4.76 -21.03 -10.56
C THR A 308 -4.35 -21.41 -9.15
N GLN A 309 -4.96 -20.79 -8.15
CA GLN A 309 -4.64 -20.95 -6.74
C GLN A 309 -5.90 -20.80 -5.89
N GLU A 310 -6.01 -21.54 -4.80
CA GLU A 310 -7.11 -21.38 -3.85
C GLU A 310 -6.62 -21.74 -2.46
N ILE A 311 -6.88 -20.84 -1.51
CA ILE A 311 -6.68 -21.07 -0.08
C ILE A 311 -7.95 -20.62 0.61
N THR A 312 -8.61 -21.52 1.32
CA THR A 312 -9.84 -21.23 2.06
C THR A 312 -9.74 -21.81 3.46
N ASP A 313 -9.94 -20.97 4.46
CA ASP A 313 -10.02 -21.36 5.87
C ASP A 313 -11.10 -20.52 6.57
N GLU A 314 -12.31 -21.07 6.66
CA GLU A 314 -13.46 -20.41 7.28
C GLU A 314 -13.32 -20.25 8.81
N SER A 315 -12.40 -20.96 9.44
CA SER A 315 -12.13 -20.80 10.88
C SER A 315 -11.45 -19.47 11.21
N ARG A 316 -10.93 -18.78 10.18
CA ARG A 316 -10.21 -17.52 10.29
C ARG A 316 -10.76 -16.46 9.36
N VAL A 317 -10.64 -15.22 9.79
CA VAL A 317 -10.86 -14.02 8.98
C VAL A 317 -9.51 -13.42 8.64
N PHE A 318 -9.20 -13.31 7.36
CA PHE A 318 -7.97 -12.74 6.85
C PHE A 318 -8.18 -11.29 6.41
N ARG A 319 -7.18 -10.45 6.62
CA ARG A 319 -7.12 -9.08 6.11
C ARG A 319 -5.73 -8.78 5.59
N VAL A 320 -5.65 -8.25 4.38
CA VAL A 320 -4.39 -7.82 3.76
C VAL A 320 -3.91 -6.53 4.44
N LEU A 321 -2.65 -6.52 4.86
CA LEU A 321 -1.99 -5.38 5.50
C LEU A 321 -1.00 -4.67 4.56
N GLY A 322 -0.46 -5.39 3.58
CA GLY A 322 0.51 -4.87 2.64
C GLY A 322 0.62 -5.76 1.42
N THR A 323 0.84 -5.14 0.27
CA THR A 323 0.99 -5.80 -1.03
C THR A 323 2.28 -5.40 -1.75
N ASN A 324 3.10 -4.54 -1.13
CA ASN A 324 4.36 -4.07 -1.70
C ASN A 324 5.49 -5.04 -1.32
N ARG A 325 6.15 -5.57 -2.34
CA ARG A 325 7.12 -6.70 -2.34
C ARG A 325 6.51 -8.03 -1.94
N ASP A 326 6.11 -8.14 -0.70
CA ASP A 326 5.50 -9.33 -0.14
C ASP A 326 4.04 -9.05 0.25
N ILE A 327 3.17 -10.03 0.07
CA ILE A 327 1.78 -9.93 0.51
C ILE A 327 1.71 -10.36 1.97
N ILE A 328 1.33 -9.43 2.84
CA ILE A 328 1.27 -9.61 4.29
C ILE A 328 -0.18 -9.60 4.73
N LEU A 329 -0.54 -10.57 5.56
CA LEU A 329 -1.89 -10.79 6.03
C LEU A 329 -1.91 -10.83 7.56
N GLN A 330 -3.01 -10.35 8.15
CA GLN A 330 -3.38 -10.69 9.51
C GLN A 330 -4.56 -11.65 9.50
N SER A 331 -4.62 -12.56 10.48
CA SER A 331 -5.80 -13.40 10.70
C SER A 331 -6.33 -13.25 12.13
N THR A 332 -7.65 -13.23 12.28
CA THR A 332 -8.36 -13.42 13.56
C THR A 332 -9.26 -14.65 13.48
N PRO A 333 -9.45 -15.43 14.56
CA PRO A 333 -10.46 -16.48 14.59
C PRO A 333 -11.86 -15.94 14.24
N THR A 334 -12.64 -16.68 13.46
CA THR A 334 -13.99 -16.25 13.05
C THR A 334 -14.94 -16.15 14.24
N ASP A 335 -14.85 -17.08 15.19
CA ASP A 335 -15.73 -17.16 16.36
C ASP A 335 -15.39 -16.16 17.47
N ASP A 336 -14.14 -15.66 17.49
CA ASP A 336 -13.68 -14.67 18.47
C ASP A 336 -12.92 -13.51 17.79
N PRO A 337 -13.64 -12.46 17.37
CA PRO A 337 -13.03 -11.27 16.78
C PRO A 337 -12.16 -10.45 17.75
N SER A 338 -12.22 -10.74 19.06
CA SER A 338 -11.42 -10.05 20.08
C SER A 338 -10.10 -10.74 20.38
N ALA A 339 -9.91 -11.96 19.86
CA ALA A 339 -8.68 -12.71 20.02
C ALA A 339 -7.48 -12.00 19.35
N LEU A 340 -6.30 -12.37 19.82
CA LEU A 340 -5.04 -11.86 19.30
C LEU A 340 -4.85 -12.29 17.84
N SER A 341 -4.31 -11.38 17.03
CA SER A 341 -4.18 -11.59 15.58
C SER A 341 -2.89 -12.33 15.25
N ASN A 342 -2.94 -13.27 14.32
CA ASN A 342 -1.71 -13.90 13.79
C ASN A 342 -1.27 -13.18 12.51
N LEU A 343 0.03 -13.17 12.23
CA LEU A 343 0.58 -12.60 11.00
C LEU A 343 1.06 -13.69 10.05
N TYR A 344 0.80 -13.47 8.76
CA TYR A 344 1.18 -14.38 7.69
C TYR A 344 1.81 -13.61 6.54
N ILE A 345 2.65 -14.30 5.78
CA ILE A 345 3.18 -13.86 4.50
C ILE A 345 2.74 -14.88 3.44
N LEU A 346 2.25 -14.41 2.29
CA LEU A 346 1.99 -15.29 1.16
C LEU A 346 3.31 -15.70 0.52
N THR A 347 3.64 -16.98 0.57
CA THR A 347 4.83 -17.55 -0.09
C THR A 347 4.42 -18.40 -1.29
N GLY A 348 5.30 -18.53 -2.28
CA GLY A 348 5.06 -19.38 -3.46
C GLY A 348 4.20 -18.75 -4.56
N HIS A 349 3.99 -17.43 -4.51
CA HIS A 349 3.48 -16.64 -5.63
C HIS A 349 4.67 -15.98 -6.34
N GLU A 350 4.73 -16.03 -7.67
CA GLU A 350 5.74 -15.28 -8.41
C GLU A 350 5.27 -13.82 -8.51
N SER A 351 5.89 -12.95 -7.73
CA SER A 351 5.62 -11.51 -7.77
C SER A 351 6.18 -10.92 -9.07
N SER A 352 5.34 -10.25 -9.85
CA SER A 352 5.76 -9.52 -11.03
C SER A 352 6.37 -8.18 -10.60
N TYR A 353 7.69 -8.05 -10.73
CA TYR A 353 8.42 -6.79 -10.52
C TYR A 353 9.07 -6.30 -11.80
#